data_AF-A0A5K1EAS9-F1
#
_entry.id   AF-A0A5K1EAS9-F1
#
_cell.length_a   1.000
_cell.length_b   1.000
_cell.length_c   1.000
_cell.angle_alpha   90.00
_cell.angle_beta   90.00
_cell.angle_gamma   90.00
#
_symmetry.space_group_name_H-M   'P 1'
#
loop_
_entity.id
_entity.type
_entity.pdbx_description
1 polymer ?
#
loop_
_entity_poly.entity_id
_entity_poly.type
_entity_poly.pdbx_seq_one_letter_code
_entity_poly.pdbx_strand_id
1 'polypeptide(L)' 'DEAKDPKIWSRVCMHNMARLAKEEITTRRVLESLFRYFDNGNLWSPQDGLALPVLLDMLFLMEKA' A
#
# COMPACT_ATOMS: atom_id res chain seq x y z
N ASP A 1 21.26 -13.41 -2.60
CA ASP A 1 20.71 -12.81 -3.83
C ASP A 1 19.39 -12.09 -3.50
N GLU A 2 19.44 -11.18 -2.52
CA GLU A 2 18.26 -10.53 -1.92
C GLU A 2 17.51 -9.62 -2.91
N ALA A 3 18.22 -9.04 -3.88
CA ALA A 3 17.63 -8.26 -4.95
C ALA A 3 16.65 -9.06 -5.84
N LYS A 4 16.66 -10.40 -5.77
CA LYS A 4 15.72 -11.26 -6.48
C LYS A 4 14.47 -11.60 -5.68
N ASP A 5 14.40 -11.24 -4.39
CA ASP A 5 13.23 -11.51 -3.57
C ASP A 5 12.14 -10.45 -3.83
N PRO A 6 10.99 -10.82 -4.41
CA PRO A 6 9.89 -9.88 -4.64
C PRO A 6 9.35 -9.25 -3.34
N LYS A 7 9.54 -9.90 -2.18
CA LYS A 7 9.12 -9.37 -0.87
C LYS A 7 9.91 -8.13 -0.46
N ILE A 8 11.17 -8.04 -0.86
CA ILE A 8 12.01 -6.87 -0.56
C ILE A 8 11.50 -5.68 -1.38
N TRP A 9 11.26 -5.88 -2.67
CA TRP A 9 10.79 -4.82 -3.55
C TRP A 9 9.35 -4.38 -3.24
N SER A 10 8.45 -5.30 -2.86
CA SER A 10 7.10 -4.92 -2.46
C SER A 10 7.10 -3.98 -1.25
N ARG A 11 7.95 -4.24 -0.25
CA ARG A 11 8.14 -3.36 0.91
C ARG A 11 8.71 -1.99 0.54
N VAL A 12 9.73 -1.96 -0.31
CA VAL A 12 10.32 -0.70 -0.80
C VAL A 12 9.27 0.12 -1.57
N CYS A 13 8.48 -0.52 -2.42
CA CYS A 13 7.38 0.15 -3.13
C CYS A 13 6.33 0.71 -2.18
N MET A 14 5.94 -0.04 -1.15
CA MET A 14 5.01 0.42 -0.11
C MET A 14 5.52 1.67 0.62
N HIS A 15 6.80 1.68 1.03
CA HIS A 15 7.41 2.87 1.63
C HIS A 15 7.40 4.08 0.68
N ASN A 16 7.72 3.86 -0.59
CA ASN A 16 7.70 4.95 -1.58
C ASN A 16 6.27 5.49 -1.79
N MET A 17 5.26 4.62 -1.86
CA MET A 17 3.86 5.03 -1.95
C MET A 17 3.41 5.81 -0.72
N ALA A 18 3.77 5.36 0.49
CA ALA A 18 3.46 6.08 1.72
C ALA A 18 4.14 7.46 1.77
N ARG A 19 5.39 7.56 1.33
CA ARG A 19 6.11 8.85 1.24
C ARG A 19 5.46 9.79 0.23
N LEU A 20 5.06 9.27 -0.93
CA LEU A 20 4.30 10.05 -1.91
C LEU A 20 3.00 10.53 -1.27
N ALA A 21 2.23 9.65 -0.64
CA ALA A 21 0.94 9.93 -0.03
C ALA A 21 0.95 10.95 1.12
N LYS A 22 2.08 11.57 1.48
CA LYS A 22 2.13 12.65 2.48
C LYS A 22 1.71 14.02 1.95
N GLU A 23 1.79 14.26 0.65
CA GLU A 23 1.31 15.53 0.08
C GLU A 23 -0.21 15.39 -0.15
N GLU A 24 -1.04 16.28 0.38
CA GLU A 24 -2.51 16.10 0.47
C GLU A 24 -3.19 15.68 -0.86
N ILE A 25 -2.80 16.32 -1.97
CA ILE A 25 -3.34 16.00 -3.31
C ILE A 25 -2.90 14.60 -3.77
N THR A 26 -1.73 14.15 -3.36
CA THR A 26 -1.17 12.85 -3.70
C THR A 26 -1.67 11.75 -2.76
N THR A 27 -2.05 12.06 -1.51
CA THR A 27 -2.67 11.12 -0.57
C THR A 27 -3.92 10.49 -1.20
N ARG A 28 -4.82 11.34 -1.69
CA ARG A 28 -6.07 10.89 -2.31
C ARG A 28 -5.80 10.00 -3.52
N ARG A 29 -4.83 10.37 -4.37
CA ARG A 29 -4.50 9.61 -5.59
C ARG A 29 -3.90 8.23 -5.29
N VAL A 30 -3.02 8.14 -4.30
CA VAL A 30 -2.42 6.87 -3.88
C VAL A 30 -3.49 5.96 -3.29
N LEU A 31 -4.29 6.46 -2.35
CA LEU A 31 -5.35 5.68 -1.72
C LEU A 31 -6.44 5.25 -2.71
N GLU A 32 -6.86 6.15 -3.61
CA GLU A 32 -7.84 5.82 -4.65
C GLU A 32 -7.36 4.72 -5.59
N SER A 33 -6.07 4.71 -5.92
CA SER A 33 -5.47 3.64 -6.73
C SER A 33 -5.48 2.30 -6.01
N LEU A 34 -5.20 2.30 -4.70
CA LEU A 34 -5.26 1.10 -3.86
C LEU A 34 -6.69 0.56 -3.72
N PHE A 35 -7.66 1.44 -3.46
CA PHE A 35 -9.07 1.06 -3.35
C PHE A 35 -9.58 0.44 -4.66
N ARG A 36 -9.31 1.06 -5.81
CA ARG A 36 -9.67 0.49 -7.12
C ARG A 36 -9.05 -0.89 -7.34
N TYR A 37 -7.80 -1.09 -6.92
CA TYR A 37 -7.14 -2.40 -7.02
C TYR A 37 -7.85 -3.45 -6.15
N PHE A 38 -8.22 -3.10 -4.92
CA PHE A 38 -8.94 -4.01 -4.03
C PHE A 38 -10.35 -4.31 -4.52
N ASP A 39 -11.06 -3.31 -5.02
CA ASP A 39 -12.42 -3.44 -5.58
C ASP A 39 -12.42 -4.40 -6.78
N ASN A 40 -11.53 -4.15 -7.75
CA ASN A 40 -11.45 -4.95 -8.97
C ASN A 40 -11.00 -6.40 -8.70
N GLY A 41 -10.17 -6.61 -7.68
CA GLY A 41 -9.67 -7.93 -7.31
C GLY A 41 -10.50 -8.66 -6.26
N ASN A 42 -11.58 -8.07 -5.76
CA ASN A 42 -12.35 -8.57 -4.61
C ASN A 42 -11.45 -8.88 -3.38
N LEU A 43 -10.47 -8.01 -3.10
CA LEU A 43 -9.42 -8.23 -2.10
C LEU A 43 -9.78 -7.69 -0.71
N TRP A 44 -11.05 -7.39 -0.47
CA TRP A 44 -11.57 -6.86 0.79
C TRP A 44 -11.88 -7.93 1.84
N SER A 45 -11.83 -9.22 1.48
CA SER A 45 -12.06 -10.32 2.42
C SER A 45 -11.19 -10.13 3.68
N PRO A 46 -11.78 -10.09 4.89
CA PRO A 46 -10.98 -9.96 6.11
C PRO A 46 -10.05 -11.16 6.37
N GLN A 47 -10.34 -12.33 5.78
CA GLN A 47 -9.59 -13.57 6.00
C GLN A 47 -8.51 -13.77 4.94
N ASP A 48 -8.85 -13.54 3.68
CA ASP A 48 -7.99 -13.87 2.53
C ASP A 48 -7.58 -12.65 1.70
N GLY A 49 -8.12 -11.48 2.05
CA GLY A 49 -7.92 -10.23 1.34
C GLY A 49 -6.66 -9.49 1.78
N LEU A 50 -6.16 -8.67 0.86
CA LEU A 50 -4.95 -7.87 1.09
C LEU A 50 -5.27 -6.44 1.52
N ALA A 51 -6.53 -6.00 1.43
CA ALA A 51 -6.89 -4.61 1.67
C ALA A 51 -6.53 -4.14 3.08
N LEU A 52 -6.94 -4.90 4.11
CA LEU A 52 -6.69 -4.54 5.50
C LEU A 52 -5.19 -4.42 5.86
N PRO A 53 -4.35 -5.45 5.64
CA PRO A 53 -2.93 -5.35 6.00
C PRO A 53 -2.21 -4.25 5.21
N VAL A 54 -2.51 -4.07 3.92
CA VAL A 54 -1.89 -3.03 3.08
C VAL A 54 -2.29 -1.62 3.54
N LEU A 55 -3.55 -1.40 3.90
CA LEU A 55 -4.02 -0.10 4.38
C LEU A 55 -3.45 0.25 5.77
N LEU A 56 -3.33 -0.74 6.67
CA LEU A 56 -2.67 -0.56 7.96
C LEU A 56 -1.20 -0.20 7.79
N ASP A 57 -0.48 -0.89 6.90
CA ASP A 57 0.91 -0.56 6.58
C ASP A 57 1.01 0.85 6.00
N MET A 58 0.15 1.22 5.04
CA MET A 58 0.13 2.59 4.50
C MET A 58 -0.07 3.64 5.58
N LEU A 59 -1.07 3.46 6.46
CA LEU A 59 -1.34 4.40 7.55
C LEU A 59 -0.13 4.54 8.47
N PHE A 60 0.42 3.41 8.93
CA PHE A 60 1.57 3.39 9.82
C PHE A 60 2.81 4.06 9.20
N LEU A 61 3.06 3.82 7.91
CA LEU A 61 4.19 4.40 7.21
C LEU A 61 4.03 5.88 6.93
N MET A 62 2.80 6.33 6.66
CA MET A 62 2.49 7.75 6.49
C MET A 62 2.64 8.51 7.82
N GLU A 63 2.27 7.91 8.96
CA GLU A 63 2.43 8.49 10.29
C GLU A 63 3.88 8.52 10.78
N LYS A 64 4.69 7.51 10.43
CA LYS A 64 6.08 7.37 10.90
C LYS A 64 7.12 8.19 10.15
N ALA A 65 6.90 8.43 8.87
CA ALA A 65 7.89 9.09 8.03
C ALA A 65 7.95 10.60 8.28
#